data_AF-A0A5N7ZB54-F1
#
_entry.id   AF-A0A5N7ZB54-F1
#
_cell.length_a   1.000
_cell.length_b   1.000
_cell.length_c   1.000
_cell.angle_alpha   90.00
_cell.angle_beta   90.00
_cell.angle_gamma   90.00
#
_symmetry.space_group_name_H-M   'P 1'
#
loop_
_entity.id
_entity.type
_entity.pdbx_description
1 polymer ?
#
loop_
_entity_poly.entity_id
_entity_poly.type
_entity_poly.pdbx_seq_one_letter_code
_entity_poly.pdbx_strand_id
1 'polypeptide(L)'
;MTHTDTPNKRIHQGRNIKRFREMLGIKQEALAFELGDNWNQKKISLLEQTETVEKQVLEQVAKILNVPAQAIESFDEEQAIN
;
A
#
# COMPACT_ATOMS: atom_id res chain seq x y z
N MET A 1 14.28 -29.50 -16.14
CA MET A 1 14.30 -28.59 -14.98
C MET A 1 13.19 -27.59 -15.18
N THR A 2 12.18 -27.66 -14.32
CA THR A 2 10.88 -27.00 -14.47
C THR A 2 11.03 -25.48 -14.48
N HIS A 3 10.60 -24.84 -15.57
CA HIS A 3 10.29 -23.41 -15.55
C HIS A 3 9.14 -23.22 -14.55
N THR A 4 9.40 -22.56 -13.44
CA THR A 4 8.34 -22.01 -12.60
C THR A 4 7.75 -20.83 -13.35
N ASP A 5 6.72 -21.10 -14.14
CA ASP A 5 5.77 -20.10 -14.61
C ASP A 5 5.03 -19.59 -13.36
N THR A 6 5.65 -18.67 -12.63
CA THR A 6 4.97 -17.94 -11.57
C THR A 6 3.91 -17.12 -12.31
N PRO A 7 2.60 -17.36 -12.09
CA PRO A 7 1.59 -16.54 -12.72
C PRO A 7 1.91 -15.11 -12.31
N ASN A 8 1.91 -14.21 -13.29
CA ASN A 8 2.26 -12.80 -13.20
C ASN A 8 1.44 -12.14 -12.07
N LYS A 9 1.86 -12.34 -10.81
CA LYS A 9 1.08 -11.99 -9.64
C LYS A 9 1.27 -10.50 -9.45
N ARG A 10 0.39 -9.75 -10.10
CA ARG A 10 0.38 -8.30 -10.01
C ARG A 10 0.21 -7.92 -8.56
N ILE A 11 1.27 -7.38 -7.96
CA ILE A 11 1.24 -6.89 -6.59
C ILE A 11 0.29 -5.69 -6.55
N HIS A 12 -0.69 -5.74 -5.66
CA HIS A 12 -1.68 -4.67 -5.53
C HIS A 12 -1.23 -3.69 -4.44
N GLN A 13 -0.59 -2.61 -4.86
CA GLN A 13 0.01 -1.62 -3.96
C GLN A 13 -1.02 -0.94 -3.05
N GLY A 14 -2.23 -0.62 -3.56
CA GLY A 14 -3.31 -0.06 -2.73
C GLY A 14 -3.72 -0.97 -1.56
N ARG A 15 -3.85 -2.29 -1.79
CA ARG A 15 -4.15 -3.26 -0.72
C ARG A 15 -3.00 -3.32 0.28
N ASN A 16 -1.77 -3.28 -0.19
CA ASN A 16 -0.59 -3.27 0.68
C ASN A 16 -0.60 -2.03 1.58
N ILE A 17 -0.87 -0.83 1.04
CA ILE A 17 -1.06 0.39 1.84
C ILE A 17 -2.11 0.18 2.93
N LYS A 18 -3.27 -0.38 2.58
CA LYS A 18 -4.34 -0.67 3.54
C LYS A 18 -3.85 -1.59 4.66
N ARG A 19 -3.14 -2.67 4.33
CA ARG A 19 -2.60 -3.63 5.30
C ARG A 19 -1.64 -2.97 6.28
N PHE A 20 -0.63 -2.26 5.78
CA PHE A 20 0.32 -1.55 6.64
C PHE A 20 -0.38 -0.52 7.52
N ARG A 21 -1.32 0.26 6.95
CA ARG A 21 -2.12 1.23 7.72
C ARG A 21 -2.89 0.55 8.87
N GLU A 22 -3.57 -0.57 8.59
CA GLU A 22 -4.35 -1.32 9.57
C GLU A 22 -3.47 -1.97 10.64
N MET A 23 -2.32 -2.53 10.25
CA MET A 23 -1.33 -3.09 11.18
C MET A 23 -0.78 -2.04 12.16
N LEU A 24 -0.65 -0.79 11.70
CA LEU A 24 -0.22 0.33 12.53
C LEU A 24 -1.37 1.00 13.31
N GLY A 25 -2.61 0.52 13.18
CA GLY A 25 -3.78 1.09 13.86
C GLY A 25 -4.17 2.49 13.38
N ILE A 26 -3.71 2.89 12.19
CA ILE A 26 -3.94 4.23 11.64
C ILE A 26 -5.29 4.26 10.93
N LYS A 27 -6.11 5.28 11.18
CA LYS A 27 -7.38 5.48 10.46
C LYS A 27 -7.14 6.14 9.10
N GLN A 28 -8.05 5.94 8.15
CA GLN A 28 -7.95 6.58 6.83
C GLN A 28 -7.99 8.12 6.94
N GLU A 29 -8.79 8.66 7.86
CA GLU A 29 -8.83 10.10 8.16
C GLU A 29 -7.48 10.62 8.66
N ALA A 30 -6.79 9.84 9.50
CA ALA A 30 -5.49 10.22 10.04
C ALA A 30 -4.41 10.20 8.95
N LEU A 31 -4.39 9.16 8.10
CA LEU A 31 -3.47 9.12 6.96
C LEU A 31 -3.74 10.27 5.97
N ALA A 32 -5.01 10.60 5.72
CA ALA A 32 -5.37 11.74 4.89
C ALA A 32 -4.86 13.07 5.47
N PHE A 33 -5.01 13.26 6.78
CA PHE A 33 -4.55 14.46 7.47
C PHE A 33 -3.03 14.66 7.30
N GLU A 34 -2.23 13.60 7.49
CA GLU A 34 -0.78 13.64 7.33
C GLU A 34 -0.33 13.88 5.87
N LEU A 35 -1.12 13.43 4.88
CA LEU A 35 -0.86 13.68 3.46
C LEU A 35 -1.23 15.12 3.02
N GLY A 36 -1.97 15.87 3.85
CA GLY A 36 -2.29 17.28 3.65
C GLY A 36 -3.62 17.57 2.96
N ASP A 37 -3.90 18.86 2.73
CA ASP A 37 -5.24 19.41 2.39
C ASP A 37 -5.92 18.80 1.16
N ASN A 38 -5.15 18.25 0.22
CA ASN A 38 -5.69 17.59 -0.96
C ASN A 38 -6.22 16.19 -0.67
N TRP A 39 -6.01 15.65 0.52
CA TRP A 39 -6.39 14.31 0.91
C TRP A 39 -7.57 14.32 1.87
N ASN A 40 -8.41 13.32 1.74
CA ASN A 40 -9.52 13.06 2.64
C ASN A 40 -9.74 11.56 2.72
N GLN A 41 -10.54 11.11 3.67
CA GLN A 41 -10.81 9.69 3.88
C GLN A 41 -11.31 8.98 2.63
N LYS A 42 -12.16 9.62 1.81
CA LYS A 42 -12.64 9.03 0.54
C LYS A 42 -11.51 8.82 -0.46
N LYS A 43 -10.58 9.77 -0.59
CA LYS A 43 -9.40 9.65 -1.46
C LYS A 43 -8.46 8.55 -0.99
N ILE A 44 -8.28 8.37 0.32
CA ILE A 44 -7.50 7.23 0.86
C ILE A 44 -8.19 5.91 0.56
N SER A 45 -9.51 5.83 0.72
CA SER A 45 -10.27 4.62 0.36
C SER A 45 -10.13 4.26 -1.13
N LEU A 46 -10.12 5.25 -2.01
CA LEU A 46 -9.88 5.04 -3.45
C LEU A 46 -8.43 4.63 -3.74
N LEU A 47 -7.46 5.26 -3.08
CA LEU A 47 -6.04 4.91 -3.18
C LEU A 47 -5.81 3.45 -2.79
N GLU A 48 -6.43 2.98 -1.71
CA GLU A 48 -6.33 1.60 -1.23
C GLU A 48 -6.95 0.57 -2.20
N GLN A 49 -7.83 1.01 -3.09
CA GLN A 49 -8.44 0.18 -4.14
C GLN A 49 -7.68 0.24 -5.48
N THR A 50 -6.64 1.07 -5.57
CA THR A 50 -5.85 1.24 -6.79
C THR A 50 -4.78 0.15 -6.88
N GLU A 51 -4.73 -0.56 -8.00
CA GLU A 51 -3.78 -1.67 -8.23
C GLU A 51 -2.33 -1.18 -8.17
N THR A 52 -2.03 -0.10 -8.90
CA THR A 52 -0.71 0.55 -8.95
C THR A 52 -0.83 2.01 -8.56
N VAL A 53 -0.03 2.44 -7.59
CA VAL A 53 -0.05 3.81 -7.06
C VAL A 53 1.07 4.62 -7.71
N GLU A 54 0.83 5.91 -7.91
CA GLU A 54 1.88 6.83 -8.38
C GLU A 54 3.05 6.84 -7.39
N LYS A 55 4.28 6.73 -7.92
CA LYS A 55 5.50 6.60 -7.11
C LYS A 55 5.63 7.69 -6.05
N GLN A 56 5.35 8.95 -6.39
CA GLN A 56 5.41 10.05 -5.42
C GLN A 56 4.42 9.87 -4.26
N VAL A 57 3.18 9.44 -4.55
CA VAL A 57 2.17 9.19 -3.53
C VAL A 57 2.57 8.00 -2.66
N LEU A 58 3.10 6.94 -3.29
CA LEU A 58 3.58 5.76 -2.59
C LEU A 58 4.71 6.08 -1.61
N GLU A 59 5.68 6.89 -2.03
CA GLU A 59 6.78 7.37 -1.19
C GLU A 59 6.29 8.23 -0.02
N GLN A 60 5.30 9.11 -0.26
CA GLN A 60 4.68 9.92 0.80
C GLN A 60 3.97 9.03 1.84
N VAL A 61 3.15 8.08 1.39
CA VAL A 61 2.46 7.14 2.26
C VAL A 61 3.45 6.29 3.04
N ALA A 62 4.47 5.74 2.38
CA ALA A 62 5.52 4.94 3.02
C ALA A 62 6.24 5.73 4.12
N LYS A 63 6.53 7.02 3.86
CA LYS A 63 7.13 7.91 4.85
C LYS A 63 6.23 8.13 6.08
N ILE A 64 4.93 8.34 5.89
CA ILE A 64 3.97 8.54 6.98
C ILE A 64 3.79 7.26 7.80
N LEU A 65 3.71 6.11 7.13
CA LEU A 65 3.62 4.80 7.77
C LEU A 65 4.96 4.34 8.37
N ASN A 66 6.05 5.10 8.15
CA ASN A 66 7.41 4.77 8.57
C ASN A 66 7.86 3.37 8.11
N VAL A 67 7.59 3.04 6.86
CA VAL A 67 8.01 1.79 6.20
C VAL A 67 8.77 2.10 4.91
N PRO A 68 9.67 1.20 4.44
CA PRO A 68 10.27 1.35 3.12
C PRO A 68 9.22 1.30 2.01
N ALA A 69 9.30 2.17 1.00
CA ALA A 69 8.35 2.15 -0.12
C ALA A 69 8.37 0.81 -0.86
N GLN A 70 9.55 0.20 -0.98
CA GLN A 70 9.73 -1.14 -1.54
C GLN A 70 8.95 -2.20 -0.78
N ALA A 71 8.80 -2.06 0.54
CA ALA A 71 7.99 -2.99 1.32
C ALA A 71 6.53 -2.96 0.86
N ILE A 72 5.99 -1.79 0.51
CA ILE A 72 4.64 -1.70 -0.05
C ILE A 72 4.58 -2.22 -1.50
N GLU A 73 5.63 -1.98 -2.30
CA GLU A 73 5.71 -2.44 -3.70
C GLU A 73 5.85 -3.95 -3.84
N SER A 74 6.50 -4.63 -2.90
CA SER A 74 6.83 -6.06 -2.97
C SER A 74 6.11 -6.91 -1.94
N PHE A 75 5.23 -6.34 -1.10
CA PHE A 75 4.51 -7.11 -0.11
C PHE A 75 3.54 -8.08 -0.79
N ASP A 76 3.72 -9.37 -0.50
CA ASP A 76 2.82 -10.43 -0.87
C ASP A 76 2.15 -10.97 0.40
N GLU A 77 0.87 -10.63 0.56
CA GLU A 77 0.05 -11.04 1.70
C GLU A 77 -0.01 -12.57 1.84
N GLU A 78 -0.04 -13.32 0.73
CA GLU A 78 -0.11 -14.79 0.80
C GLU A 78 1.19 -15.39 1.36
N GLN A 79 2.33 -14.72 1.23
CA GLN A 79 3.58 -15.20 1.86
C GLN A 79 3.72 -14.74 3.31
N ALA A 80 3.04 -13.67 3.72
CA ALA A 80 3.15 -13.12 5.06
C ALA A 80 2.30 -13.88 6.10
N ILE A 81 1.31 -14.67 5.68
CA ILE A 81 0.33 -15.33 6.57
C ILE A 81 0.44 -16.87 6.55
N ASN A 82 1.36 -17.45 5.76
CA ASN A 82 1.59 -18.91 5.68
C ASN A 82 2.71 -19.39 6.61
#